data_AF-A0A1W1DIH9-F1
#
_entry.id   AF-A0A1W1DIH9-F1
#
_cell.length_a   1.000
_cell.length_b   1.000
_cell.length_c   1.000
_cell.angle_alpha   90.00
_cell.angle_beta   90.00
_cell.angle_gamma   90.00
#
_symmetry.space_group_name_H-M   'P 1'
#
loop_
_entity.id
_entity.type
_entity.pdbx_description
1 polymer ?
#
loop_
_entity_poly.entity_id
_entity_poly.type
_entity_poly.pdbx_seq_one_letter_code
_entity_poly.pdbx_strand_id
1 'polypeptide(L)'
;MIEEIGYGSNKLTFLKTMTLAPGYQSNITHIILAQDLYEASAEGDEPEPLEMVEHKLSNLEDLVYFDDLTEARSIAALYMAKEIIRKQNA
;
A
#
# COMPACT_ATOMS: atom_id res chain seq x y z
N MET A 1 -8.04 -0.70 -5.58
CA MET A 1 -8.62 -0.92 -4.23
C MET A 1 -10.05 -1.46 -4.26
N ILE A 2 -11.08 -0.72 -4.70
CA ILE A 2 -12.46 -1.24 -4.78
C ILE A 2 -12.54 -2.47 -5.72
N GLU A 3 -11.88 -2.39 -6.87
CA GLU A 3 -11.78 -3.50 -7.85
C GLU A 3 -10.90 -4.66 -7.34
N GLU A 4 -9.82 -4.35 -6.63
CA GLU A 4 -8.77 -5.34 -6.31
C GLU A 4 -8.97 -6.05 -4.98
N ILE A 5 -9.35 -5.31 -3.93
CA ILE A 5 -9.46 -5.83 -2.56
C ILE A 5 -10.88 -5.68 -1.99
N GLY A 6 -11.85 -5.18 -2.75
CA GLY A 6 -13.24 -5.08 -2.29
C GLY A 6 -13.49 -4.03 -1.19
N TYR A 7 -12.59 -3.04 -1.08
CA TYR A 7 -12.73 -1.94 -0.12
C TYR A 7 -12.62 -0.57 -0.77
N GLY A 8 -13.50 0.34 -0.33
CA GLY A 8 -13.35 1.78 -0.43
C GLY A 8 -12.72 2.37 0.83
N SER A 9 -12.49 3.68 0.84
CA SER A 9 -11.89 4.39 1.98
C SER A 9 -12.49 5.78 2.14
N ASN A 10 -12.84 6.14 3.37
CA ASN A 10 -13.31 7.49 3.70
C ASN A 10 -12.16 8.47 3.96
N LYS A 11 -10.94 7.97 4.23
CA LYS A 11 -9.78 8.82 4.51
C LYS A 11 -8.57 8.39 3.67
N LEU A 12 -8.27 9.18 2.64
CA LEU A 12 -7.07 9.04 1.82
C LEU A 12 -6.04 10.09 2.20
N THR A 13 -4.84 9.66 2.60
CA THR A 13 -3.72 10.54 2.91
C THR A 13 -2.61 10.33 1.90
N PHE A 14 -2.22 11.38 1.19
CA PHE A 14 -1.04 11.31 0.32
C PHE A 14 0.24 11.25 1.15
N LEU A 15 1.11 10.28 0.86
CA LEU A 15 2.39 10.11 1.54
C LEU A 15 3.55 10.65 0.73
N LYS A 16 3.68 10.21 -0.53
CA LYS A 16 4.88 10.49 -1.34
C LYS A 16 4.66 10.19 -2.81
N THR A 17 5.38 10.91 -3.67
CA THR A 17 5.63 10.51 -5.07
C THR A 17 7.02 9.89 -5.16
N MET A 18 7.09 8.69 -5.73
CA MET A 18 8.33 7.91 -5.88
C MET A 18 8.61 7.63 -7.36
N THR A 19 9.89 7.67 -7.73
CA THR A 19 10.40 7.16 -9.00
C THR A 19 10.98 5.77 -8.79
N LEU A 20 11.01 4.94 -9.82
CA LEU A 20 11.61 3.60 -9.75
C LEU A 20 13.10 3.63 -10.18
N ALA A 21 13.37 4.09 -11.39
CA ALA A 21 14.71 4.14 -11.96
C ALA A 21 14.86 5.45 -12.75
N PRO A 22 15.05 6.61 -12.10
CA PRO A 22 14.89 7.93 -12.72
C PRO A 22 15.84 8.20 -13.90
N GLY A 23 16.98 7.49 -13.97
CA GLY A 23 17.90 7.56 -15.11
C GLY A 23 17.46 6.76 -16.35
N TYR A 24 16.45 5.89 -16.21
CA TYR A 24 15.99 4.96 -17.26
C TYR A 24 14.49 5.01 -17.51
N GLN A 25 13.69 5.42 -16.52
CA GLN A 25 12.24 5.44 -16.56
C GLN A 25 11.72 6.76 -15.96
N SER A 26 10.74 7.35 -16.64
CA SER A 26 10.01 8.54 -16.17
C SER A 26 8.75 8.21 -15.35
N ASN A 27 8.46 6.92 -15.16
CA ASN A 27 7.30 6.48 -14.40
C ASN A 27 7.38 6.94 -12.94
N ILE A 28 6.27 7.48 -12.46
CA ILE A 28 6.07 7.89 -11.07
C ILE A 28 5.01 7.03 -10.43
N THR A 29 5.14 6.78 -9.13
CA THR A 29 4.16 6.09 -8.31
C THR A 29 3.76 7.02 -7.17
N HIS A 30 2.45 7.23 -7.01
CA HIS A 30 1.91 7.97 -5.88
C HIS A 30 1.52 7.00 -4.77
N ILE A 31 2.08 7.20 -3.59
CA ILE A 31 1.79 6.40 -2.40
C ILE A 31 0.71 7.11 -1.60
N ILE A 32 -0.42 6.42 -1.42
CA ILE A 32 -1.59 6.88 -0.65
C ILE A 32 -1.83 5.90 0.50
N LEU A 33 -2.03 6.41 1.70
CA LEU A 33 -2.53 5.66 2.85
C LEU A 33 -4.05 5.76 2.88
N ALA A 34 -4.73 4.63 2.72
CA ALA A 34 -6.17 4.50 2.88
C ALA A 34 -6.51 4.07 4.31
N GLN A 35 -7.49 4.73 4.94
CA GLN A 35 -7.95 4.47 6.30
C GLN A 35 -9.47 4.65 6.35
N ASP A 36 -10.09 4.12 7.41
CA ASP A 36 -11.55 4.11 7.55
C ASP A 36 -12.18 3.43 6.33
N LEU A 37 -11.81 2.15 6.16
CA LEU A 37 -12.20 1.33 5.03
C LEU A 37 -13.67 0.89 5.17
N TYR A 38 -14.36 0.80 4.05
CA TYR A 38 -15.72 0.26 3.97
C TYR A 38 -15.81 -0.73 2.80
N GLU A 39 -16.67 -1.73 2.92
CA GLU A 39 -16.88 -2.70 1.86
C GLU A 39 -17.46 -2.01 0.61
N ALA A 40 -16.79 -2.22 -0.52
CA ALA A 40 -17.23 -1.74 -1.82
C ALA A 40 -16.56 -2.58 -2.90
N SER A 41 -17.34 -3.09 -3.84
CA SER A 41 -16.83 -3.90 -4.95
C SER A 41 -17.12 -3.22 -6.29
N ALA A 42 -16.21 -3.38 -7.24
CA ALA A 42 -16.38 -3.01 -8.64
C ALA A 42 -15.83 -4.13 -9.52
N GLU A 43 -16.25 -4.16 -10.78
CA GLU A 43 -15.71 -5.09 -11.78
C GLU A 43 -14.27 -4.69 -12.10
N GLY A 44 -13.32 -5.59 -11.85
CA GLY A 44 -11.92 -5.43 -12.19
C GLY A 44 -11.55 -6.18 -13.47
N ASP A 45 -10.43 -5.79 -14.09
CA ASP A 45 -9.94 -6.38 -15.34
C ASP A 45 -8.96 -7.55 -15.13
N GLU A 46 -8.73 -7.97 -13.88
CA GLU A 46 -7.76 -9.02 -13.56
C GLU A 46 -8.21 -10.38 -14.10
N PRO A 47 -7.33 -11.13 -14.79
CA PRO A 47 -7.68 -12.41 -15.40
C PRO A 47 -7.88 -13.54 -14.37
N GLU A 48 -7.34 -13.37 -13.16
CA GLU A 48 -7.41 -14.34 -12.07
C GLU A 48 -7.80 -13.64 -10.75
N PRO A 49 -8.41 -14.36 -9.78
CA PRO A 49 -8.75 -13.79 -8.48
C PRO A 49 -7.51 -13.36 -7.69
N LEU A 50 -7.55 -12.16 -7.13
CA LEU A 50 -6.49 -11.66 -6.23
C LEU A 50 -6.64 -12.24 -4.82
N GLU A 51 -5.51 -12.63 -4.22
CA GLU A 51 -5.46 -13.06 -2.81
C GLU A 51 -5.27 -11.86 -1.88
N MET A 52 -6.12 -11.76 -0.85
CA MET A 52 -5.97 -10.77 0.21
C MET A 52 -5.22 -11.37 1.40
N VAL A 53 -4.08 -10.76 1.75
CA VAL A 53 -3.28 -11.15 2.92
C VAL A 53 -3.21 -9.99 3.91
N GLU A 54 -3.65 -10.24 5.14
CA GLU A 54 -3.61 -9.25 6.21
C GLU A 54 -2.33 -9.37 7.04
N HIS A 55 -1.64 -8.25 7.23
CA HIS A 55 -0.48 -8.17 8.10
C HIS A 55 -0.66 -7.10 9.18
N LYS A 56 -0.21 -7.41 10.40
CA LYS A 56 -0.13 -6.43 11.47
C LYS A 56 1.03 -5.47 11.19
N LEU A 57 0.74 -4.18 11.17
CA LEU A 57 1.75 -3.13 11.02
C LEU A 57 2.83 -3.15 12.11
N SER A 58 2.50 -3.70 13.29
CA SER A 58 3.47 -3.92 14.37
C SER A 58 4.56 -4.93 14.04
N ASN A 59 4.34 -5.80 13.06
CA ASN A 59 5.27 -6.85 12.63
C ASN A 59 6.09 -6.42 11.42
N LEU A 60 6.03 -5.14 11.03
CA LEU A 60 6.66 -4.65 9.80
C LEU A 60 8.16 -4.98 9.75
N GLU A 61 8.85 -4.88 10.87
CA GLU A 61 10.29 -5.19 10.98
C GLU A 61 10.63 -6.61 10.53
N ASP A 62 9.74 -7.58 10.76
CA ASP A 62 9.93 -8.96 10.32
C ASP A 62 9.40 -9.15 8.89
N LEU A 63 8.29 -8.49 8.56
CA LEU A 63 7.60 -8.62 7.27
C LEU A 63 8.50 -8.23 6.09
N VAL A 64 9.37 -7.22 6.24
CA VAL A 64 10.27 -6.78 5.16
C VAL A 64 11.34 -7.80 4.77
N TYR A 65 11.48 -8.89 5.54
CA TYR A 65 12.38 -10.00 5.23
C TYR A 65 11.64 -11.23 4.71
N PHE A 66 10.32 -11.16 4.48
CA PHE A 66 9.59 -12.23 3.82
C PHE A 66 9.98 -12.30 2.34
N ASP A 67 10.20 -13.51 1.84
CA ASP A 67 10.73 -13.75 0.49
C ASP A 67 9.87 -13.13 -0.62
N ASP A 68 8.56 -12.99 -0.40
CA ASP A 68 7.62 -12.42 -1.38
C ASP A 68 7.54 -10.88 -1.34
N LEU A 69 8.10 -10.22 -0.32
CA LEU A 69 8.12 -8.76 -0.20
C LEU A 69 9.46 -8.19 -0.65
N THR A 70 9.70 -8.18 -1.97
CA THR A 70 10.98 -7.72 -2.53
C THR A 70 10.93 -6.32 -3.15
N GLU A 71 9.75 -5.71 -3.23
CA GLU A 71 9.54 -4.47 -3.98
C GLU A 71 9.83 -3.22 -3.12
N ALA A 72 10.76 -2.38 -3.59
CA ALA A 72 11.30 -1.28 -2.80
C ALA A 72 10.28 -0.17 -2.47
N ARG A 73 9.33 0.13 -3.37
CA ARG A 73 8.28 1.13 -3.14
C ARG A 73 7.27 0.62 -2.12
N SER A 74 6.90 -0.66 -2.13
CA SER A 74 6.05 -1.31 -1.13
C SER A 74 6.69 -1.26 0.26
N ILE A 75 7.96 -1.65 0.38
CA ILE A 75 8.71 -1.58 1.65
C ILE A 75 8.75 -0.13 2.17
N ALA A 76 9.11 0.83 1.31
CA ALA A 76 9.15 2.23 1.69
C ALA A 76 7.76 2.77 2.10
N ALA A 77 6.71 2.40 1.38
CA ALA A 77 5.33 2.78 1.67
C ALA A 77 4.88 2.29 3.06
N LEU A 78 5.21 1.05 3.42
CA LEU A 78 4.88 0.49 4.74
C LEU A 78 5.56 1.25 5.88
N TYR A 79 6.85 1.59 5.74
CA TYR A 79 7.55 2.40 6.76
C TYR A 79 7.01 3.83 6.86
N MET A 80 6.68 4.48 5.74
CA MET A 80 6.05 5.80 5.75
C MET A 80 4.67 5.75 6.42
N ALA A 81 3.86 4.74 6.11
CA ALA A 81 2.55 4.53 6.73
C ALA A 81 2.67 4.29 8.24
N LYS A 82 3.63 3.46 8.68
CA LYS A 82 3.90 3.21 10.11
C LYS A 82 4.20 4.49 10.87
N GLU A 83 5.09 5.32 10.35
CA GLU A 83 5.45 6.57 11.01
C GLU A 83 4.28 7.57 11.05
N ILE A 84 3.49 7.65 9.98
CA ILE A 84 2.32 8.54 9.93
C ILE A 84 1.25 8.10 10.91
N ILE A 85 0.94 6.80 10.97
CA ILE A 85 -0.03 6.25 11.92
C ILE A 85 0.45 6.47 13.36
N ARG A 86 1.75 6.27 13.63
CA ARG A 86 2.34 6.56 14.94
C ARG A 86 2.12 8.01 15.36
N LYS A 87 2.30 8.97 14.45
CA LYS A 87 2.06 10.41 14.69
C LYS A 87 0.59 10.76 14.88
N GLN A 88 -0.34 10.05 14.23
CA GLN A 88 -1.79 10.27 14.39
C GLN A 88 -2.30 9.81 15.76
N ASN A 89 -1.62 8.83 16.37
CA ASN A 89 -1.99 8.24 17.65
C ASN A 89 -1.27 8.87 18.87
N ALA A 90 -0.39 9.84 18.63
CA ALA A 90 0.33 10.59 19.66
C ALA A 90 -0.44 11.84 20.07
#